data_AF-A0A931LRF8-F1
#
_entry.id   AF-A0A931LRF8-F1
#
_cell.length_a   1.000
_cell.length_b   1.000
_cell.length_c   1.000
_cell.angle_alpha   90.00
_cell.angle_beta   90.00
_cell.angle_gamma   90.00
#
_symmetry.space_group_name_H-M   'P 1'
#
loop_
_entity.id
_entity.type
_entity.pdbx_description
1 polymer ?
#
loop_
_entity_poly.entity_id
_entity_poly.type
_entity_poly.pdbx_seq_one_letter_code
_entity_poly.pdbx_strand_id
1 'polypeptide(L)'
;MPPSPQAVGERLLVLTLAIEKALSEETFDHARSLFETRSGLIEEMEQGGTLLGRQDYDRIHEVEVRIRSLMLDRARQVGAELSQGQRGLLAHRAYRQAGGARRSERSA
;
A
#
# COMPACT_ATOMS: atom_id res chain seq x y z
N MET A 1 19.97 -26.92 11.39
CA MET A 1 19.87 -27.14 9.93
C MET A 1 19.21 -25.93 9.32
N PRO A 2 19.72 -25.38 8.20
CA PRO A 2 19.02 -24.36 7.44
C PRO A 2 17.68 -24.92 6.91
N PRO A 3 16.63 -24.09 6.75
CA PRO A 3 15.35 -24.52 6.21
C PRO A 3 15.51 -25.03 4.77
N SER A 4 14.64 -25.97 4.35
CA SER A 4 14.64 -26.44 2.97
C SER A 4 14.13 -25.35 2.02
N PRO A 5 14.58 -25.32 0.74
CA PRO A 5 14.08 -24.36 -0.24
C PRO A 5 12.55 -24.38 -0.39
N GLN A 6 11.94 -25.56 -0.27
CA GLN A 6 10.48 -25.70 -0.30
C GLN A 6 9.80 -25.00 0.89
N ALA A 7 10.30 -25.20 2.11
CA ALA A 7 9.74 -24.56 3.30
C ALA A 7 9.87 -23.03 3.23
N VAL A 8 10.97 -22.54 2.64
CA VAL A 8 11.19 -21.12 2.37
C VAL A 8 10.20 -20.59 1.32
N GLY A 9 10.01 -21.31 0.21
CA GLY A 9 9.04 -20.96 -0.83
C GLY A 9 7.60 -20.90 -0.31
N GLU A 10 7.20 -21.88 0.50
CA GLU A 10 5.89 -21.91 1.17
C GLU A 10 5.73 -20.72 2.12
N ARG A 11 6.75 -20.41 2.93
CA ARG A 11 6.72 -19.26 3.83
C ARG A 11 6.59 -17.94 3.07
N LEU A 12 7.34 -17.77 1.98
CA LEU A 12 7.22 -16.59 1.11
C LEU A 12 5.83 -16.49 0.50
N LEU A 13 5.27 -17.58 0.00
CA LEU A 13 3.93 -17.58 -0.56
C LEU A 13 2.88 -17.16 0.48
N VAL A 14 2.95 -17.72 1.69
CA VAL A 14 2.04 -17.37 2.79
C VAL A 14 2.16 -15.90 3.15
N LEU A 15 3.38 -15.35 3.27
CA LEU A 15 3.58 -13.92 3.53
C LEU A 15 3.01 -13.06 2.39
N THR A 16 3.20 -13.48 1.13
CA THR A 16 2.69 -12.76 -0.04
C THR A 16 1.15 -12.75 -0.05
N LEU A 17 0.51 -13.89 0.23
CA LEU A 17 -0.95 -13.98 0.36
C LEU A 17 -1.50 -13.17 1.55
N ALA A 18 -0.77 -13.15 2.67
CA ALA A 18 -1.15 -12.34 3.83
C ALA A 18 -1.09 -10.84 3.52
N ILE A 19 -0.09 -10.38 2.77
CA ILE A 19 0.01 -9.00 2.28
C ILE A 19 -1.19 -8.68 1.38
N GLU A 20 -1.49 -9.54 0.40
CA GLU A 20 -2.65 -9.37 -0.48
C GLU A 20 -3.94 -9.20 0.34
N LYS A 21 -4.16 -10.09 1.31
CA LYS A 21 -5.32 -10.03 2.19
C LYS A 21 -5.37 -8.72 2.98
N ALA A 22 -4.28 -8.36 3.66
CA ALA A 22 -4.22 -7.14 4.47
C ALA A 22 -4.50 -5.87 3.65
N LEU A 23 -3.99 -5.81 2.42
CA LEU A 23 -4.28 -4.71 1.47
C LEU A 23 -5.76 -4.69 1.06
N SER A 24 -6.37 -5.85 0.79
CA SER A 24 -7.80 -5.94 0.45
C SER A 24 -8.73 -5.53 1.61
N GLU A 25 -8.26 -5.71 2.85
CA GLU A 25 -8.97 -5.32 4.08
C GLU A 25 -8.60 -3.89 4.54
N GLU A 26 -7.82 -3.14 3.75
CA GLU A 26 -7.34 -1.78 4.06
C GLU A 26 -6.54 -1.67 5.38
N THR A 27 -5.96 -2.76 5.86
CA THR A 27 -5.13 -2.81 7.08
C THR A 27 -3.66 -2.50 6.76
N PHE A 28 -3.40 -1.28 6.29
CA PHE A 28 -2.11 -0.91 5.67
C PHE A 28 -0.89 -1.03 6.58
N ASP A 29 -1.02 -0.73 7.88
CA ASP A 29 0.08 -0.91 8.84
C ASP A 29 0.45 -2.39 9.00
N HIS A 30 -0.54 -3.27 8.98
CA HIS A 30 -0.32 -4.71 9.02
C HIS A 30 0.30 -5.21 7.72
N ALA A 31 -0.21 -4.75 6.56
CA ALA A 31 0.37 -5.05 5.25
C ALA A 31 1.84 -4.63 5.17
N ARG A 32 2.20 -3.45 5.71
CA ARG A 32 3.60 -2.97 5.78
C ARG A 32 4.48 -3.91 6.61
N SER A 33 4.04 -4.28 7.81
CA SER A 33 4.81 -5.18 8.69
C SER A 33 5.05 -6.56 8.04
N LEU A 34 4.05 -7.08 7.32
CA LEU A 34 4.20 -8.31 6.54
C LEU A 34 5.17 -8.14 5.38
N PHE A 35 5.16 -6.99 4.71
CA PHE A 35 6.11 -6.66 3.64
C PHE A 35 7.55 -6.64 4.15
N GLU A 36 7.80 -5.97 5.27
CA GLU A 36 9.12 -5.93 5.93
C GLU A 36 9.60 -7.34 6.30
N THR A 37 8.71 -8.16 6.87
CA THR A 37 9.01 -9.56 7.20
C THR A 37 9.36 -10.38 5.96
N ARG A 38 8.62 -10.18 4.86
CA ARG A 38 8.87 -10.85 3.58
C ARG A 38 10.21 -10.42 2.96
N SER A 39 10.53 -9.13 2.99
CA SER A 39 11.80 -8.61 2.48
C SER A 39 12.99 -9.19 3.26
N GLY A 40 12.91 -9.26 4.59
CA GLY A 40 13.96 -9.89 5.40
C GLY A 40 14.16 -11.36 5.04
N LEU A 41 13.09 -12.10 4.77
CA LEU A 41 13.19 -13.49 4.30
C LEU A 41 13.87 -13.60 2.93
N ILE A 42 13.59 -12.69 2.00
CA ILE A 42 14.25 -12.66 0.68
C ILE A 42 15.74 -12.37 0.84
N GLU A 43 16.12 -11.40 1.68
CA GLU A 43 17.52 -11.07 1.96
C GLU A 43 18.26 -12.26 2.58
N GLU A 44 17.65 -12.96 3.55
CA GLU A 44 18.21 -14.18 4.14
C GLU A 44 18.43 -15.27 3.09
N MET A 45 17.51 -15.42 2.14
CA MET A 45 17.64 -16.38 1.04
C MET A 45 18.77 -16.04 0.10
N GLU A 46 18.88 -14.76 -0.28
CA GLU A 46 19.93 -14.27 -1.17
C GLU A 46 21.31 -14.45 -0.52
N GLN A 47 21.44 -14.12 0.77
CA GLN A 47 22.67 -14.32 1.54
C GLN A 47 23.00 -15.80 1.74
N GLY A 48 21.99 -16.63 1.96
CA GLY A 48 22.12 -18.07 2.18
C GLY A 48 22.25 -18.91 0.90
N GLY A 49 22.15 -18.30 -0.29
CA GLY A 49 22.18 -19.00 -1.58
C GLY A 49 20.98 -19.94 -1.80
N THR A 50 19.84 -19.68 -1.17
CA THR A 50 18.64 -20.51 -1.30
C THR A 50 17.92 -20.20 -2.61
N LEU A 51 17.89 -21.16 -3.54
CA LEU A 51 17.18 -21.05 -4.81
C LEU A 51 15.81 -21.73 -4.73
N LEU A 52 14.75 -20.99 -5.04
CA LEU A 52 13.41 -21.58 -5.13
C LEU A 52 13.21 -22.33 -6.44
N GLY A 53 12.28 -23.29 -6.43
CA GLY A 53 11.80 -23.90 -7.65
C GLY A 53 10.98 -22.91 -8.49
N ARG A 54 10.98 -23.11 -9.82
CA ARG A 54 10.20 -22.28 -10.76
C ARG A 54 8.72 -22.19 -10.40
N GLN A 55 8.12 -23.31 -9.97
CA GLN A 55 6.72 -23.35 -9.58
C GLN A 55 6.41 -22.43 -8.39
N ASP A 56 7.32 -22.30 -7.42
CA ASP A 56 7.12 -21.40 -6.28
C ASP A 56 7.24 -19.94 -6.71
N TYR A 57 8.20 -19.63 -7.59
CA TYR A 57 8.31 -18.30 -8.19
C TYR A 57 7.04 -17.92 -8.94
N ASP A 58 6.51 -18.80 -9.80
CA ASP A 58 5.30 -18.53 -10.59
C ASP A 58 4.10 -18.25 -9.66
N ARG A 59 3.91 -19.08 -8.63
CA ARG A 59 2.83 -18.89 -7.63
C ARG A 59 2.96 -17.57 -6.87
N ILE A 60 4.17 -17.23 -6.42
CA ILE A 60 4.43 -15.96 -5.72
C ILE A 60 4.17 -14.78 -6.65
N HIS A 61 4.63 -14.87 -7.90
CA HIS A 61 4.48 -13.81 -8.89
C HIS A 61 3.01 -13.49 -9.20
N GLU A 62 2.16 -14.51 -9.34
CA GLU A 62 0.72 -14.33 -9.54
C GLU A 62 0.07 -13.49 -8.43
N VAL A 63 0.48 -13.71 -7.18
CA VAL A 63 0.00 -12.93 -6.03
C VAL A 63 0.56 -11.50 -6.08
N GLU A 64 1.84 -11.32 -6.40
CA GLU A 64 2.48 -10.00 -6.52
C GLU A 64 1.84 -9.11 -7.60
N VAL A 65 1.32 -9.70 -8.68
CA VAL A 65 0.57 -8.95 -9.70
C VAL A 65 -0.72 -8.38 -9.09
N ARG A 66 -1.45 -9.17 -8.30
CA ARG A 66 -2.69 -8.71 -7.64
C ARG A 66 -2.41 -7.65 -6.57
N ILE A 67 -1.36 -7.83 -5.77
CA ILE A 67 -0.87 -6.82 -4.81
C ILE A 67 -0.60 -5.49 -5.52
N ARG A 68 0.12 -5.52 -6.66
CA ARG A 68 0.40 -4.30 -7.44
C ARG A 68 -0.87 -3.60 -7.89
N SER A 69 -1.88 -4.35 -8.34
CA SER A 69 -3.18 -3.77 -8.71
C SER A 69 -3.84 -3.07 -7.52
N LEU A 70 -3.92 -3.74 -6.36
CA LEU A 70 -4.50 -3.17 -5.14
C LEU A 70 -3.80 -1.88 -4.71
N MET A 71 -2.46 -1.86 -4.75
CA MET A 71 -1.69 -0.66 -4.39
C MET A 71 -1.91 0.49 -5.38
N LEU A 72 -2.00 0.21 -6.68
CA LEU A 72 -2.29 1.23 -7.70
C LEU A 72 -3.68 1.83 -7.53
N ASP A 73 -4.68 1.00 -7.26
CA ASP A 73 -6.04 1.45 -7.03
C ASP A 73 -6.13 2.30 -5.75
N ARG A 74 -5.42 1.89 -4.69
CA ARG A 74 -5.32 2.71 -3.47
C ARG A 74 -4.62 4.04 -3.72
N ALA A 75 -3.52 4.04 -4.47
CA ALA A 75 -2.81 5.28 -4.81
C ALA A 75 -3.70 6.27 -5.58
N ARG A 76 -4.54 5.75 -6.49
CA ARG A 76 -5.54 6.57 -7.21
C ARG A 76 -6.60 7.14 -6.27
N GLN A 77 -7.12 6.34 -5.35
CA GLN A 77 -8.09 6.80 -4.35
C GLN A 77 -7.52 7.90 -3.46
N VAL A 78 -6.33 7.68 -2.89
CA VAL A 78 -5.64 8.68 -2.05
C VAL A 78 -5.37 9.96 -2.85
N GLY A 79 -4.94 9.86 -4.11
CA GLY A 79 -4.77 11.01 -4.98
C GLY A 79 -6.07 11.80 -5.19
N ALA A 80 -7.20 11.11 -5.37
CA ALA A 80 -8.50 11.74 -5.51
C ALA A 80 -8.96 12.42 -4.20
N GLU A 81 -8.79 11.77 -3.05
CA GLU A 81 -9.11 12.30 -1.73
C GLU A 81 -8.32 13.57 -1.42
N LEU A 82 -6.99 13.56 -1.67
CA LEU A 82 -6.14 14.73 -1.49
C LEU A 82 -6.57 15.90 -2.38
N SER A 83 -6.89 15.62 -3.64
CA SER A 83 -7.38 16.64 -4.59
C SER A 83 -8.71 17.25 -4.14
N GLN A 84 -9.64 16.43 -3.63
CA GLN A 84 -10.91 16.90 -3.07
C GLN A 84 -10.69 17.75 -1.81
N GLY A 85 -9.83 17.32 -0.89
CA GLY A 85 -9.48 18.08 0.31
C GLY A 85 -8.89 19.45 0.00
N GLN A 86 -7.98 19.53 -0.98
CA GLN A 86 -7.43 20.80 -1.45
C GLN A 86 -8.49 21.74 -2.03
N ARG A 87 -9.41 21.21 -2.86
CA ARG A 87 -10.55 21.99 -3.38
C ARG A 87 -11.46 22.48 -2.25
N GLY A 88 -11.73 21.65 -1.25
CA GLY A 88 -12.51 22.02 -0.07
C GLY A 88 -11.87 23.18 0.70
N LEU A 89 -10.56 23.12 0.94
CA LEU A 89 -9.81 24.20 1.61
C LEU A 89 -9.85 25.51 0.82
N LEU A 90 -9.67 25.45 -0.51
CA LEU A 90 -9.76 26.62 -1.38
C LEU A 90 -11.17 27.22 -1.37
N ALA A 91 -12.21 26.39 -1.49
CA ALA A 91 -13.59 26.83 -1.38
C ALA A 91 -13.85 27.50 -0.03
N HIS A 92 -13.39 26.91 1.08
CA HIS A 92 -13.58 27.48 2.41
C HIS A 92 -12.90 28.84 2.60
N ARG A 93 -11.72 29.04 2.00
CA ARG A 93 -11.04 30.35 1.97
C ARG A 93 -11.81 31.36 1.13
N ALA A 94 -12.26 30.97 -0.07
CA ALA A 94 -13.06 31.83 -0.93
C ALA A 94 -14.38 32.26 -0.25
N TYR A 95 -15.06 31.35 0.43
CA TYR A 95 -16.27 31.65 1.21
C TYR A 95 -15.99 32.61 2.37
N ARG A 96 -14.89 32.46 3.11
CA ARG A 96 -14.51 33.41 4.16
C ARG A 96 -14.19 34.80 3.62
N GLN A 97 -13.48 34.88 2.50
CA GLN A 97 -13.15 36.15 1.87
C GLN A 97 -14.41 36.87 1.34
N ALA A 98 -15.32 36.13 0.69
CA ALA A 98 -16.59 36.66 0.22
C ALA A 98 -17.54 37.07 1.37
N GLY A 99 -17.54 36.32 2.47
CA GLY A 99 -18.30 36.66 3.68
C GLY A 99 -17.74 37.86 4.45
N GLY A 100 -16.42 38.10 4.36
CA GLY A 100 -15.76 39.30 4.90
C GLY A 100 -16.07 40.56 4.09
N ALA A 101 -16.06 40.47 2.74
CA ALA A 101 -16.39 41.57 1.85
C ALA A 101 -17.83 42.08 2.05
N ARG A 102 -18.82 41.19 2.21
CA ARG A 102 -20.22 41.58 2.45
C ARG A 102 -20.48 42.21 3.82
N ARG A 103 -19.60 42.01 4.81
CA ARG A 103 -19.71 42.70 6.12
C ARG A 103 -19.18 44.12 6.08
N SER A 104 -18.17 44.43 5.26
CA SER A 104 -17.63 45.79 5.18
C SER A 104 -18.52 46.74 4.37
N GLU A 105 -19.33 46.22 3.43
CA GLU A 105 -20.32 47.02 2.67
C GLU A 105 -21.58 47.38 3.46
N ARG A 106 -21.85 46.72 4.60
CA ARG A 106 -23.01 47.02 5.48
C ARG A 106 -22.68 47.96 6.64
N SER A 107 -21.42 48.37 6.78
CA SER A 107 -20.93 49.25 7.86
C SER A 107 -20.38 50.59 7.35
N ALA A 108 -20.59 50.91 6.07
CA ALA A 108 -20.39 52.22 5.46
C ALA A 108 -21.76 52.82 5.12
#